data_AF-A0A8S0UNS9-F1
#
_entry.id   AF-A0A8S0UNS9-F1
#
_cell.length_a   1.000
_cell.length_b   1.000
_cell.length_c   1.000
_cell.angle_alpha   90.00
_cell.angle_beta   90.00
_cell.angle_gamma   90.00
#
_symmetry.space_group_name_H-M   'P 1'
#
loop_
_entity.id
_entity.type
_entity.pdbx_description
1 polymer ?
#
loop_
_entity_poly.entity_id
_entity_poly.type
_entity_poly.pdbx_seq_one_letter_code
_entity_poly.pdbx_strand_id
1 'polypeptide(L)'
;MKDSQGTSELCPILKSFSNKVGVLFCCHSLPNIYKRLDTELERKMMEIKRNSLGNNRFRSIDSIILKFPQIRDGLKEIRGVFEKFDEDSNGTVDHEELKKCLQKLQFHVREEDIDDLFYYCDMNENEGIQFNEFIVLLCLIYLLKDCSSSFSTTLKMELPQIDATFNTIIEVFLFLDKNGEGKLKKKDVVKALNEASPREKSPSYITRDRFKEMDLDRNGKISFREFLFAFIKWVGIDSDDDDDDGLEIQN
;
A
#
# COMPACT_ATOMS: atom_id res chain seq x y z
N MET A 1 19.31 30.00 34.27
CA MET A 1 19.07 30.64 32.96
C MET A 1 20.29 30.42 32.08
N LYS A 2 20.19 29.52 31.11
CA LYS A 2 21.05 29.46 29.93
C LYS A 2 20.28 28.64 28.89
N ASP A 3 19.59 29.37 28.02
CA ASP A 3 18.92 28.84 26.85
C ASP A 3 19.99 28.49 25.80
N SER A 4 20.04 27.22 25.41
CA SER A 4 20.79 26.77 24.24
C SER A 4 19.79 26.59 23.10
N GLN A 5 19.69 27.60 22.23
CA GLN A 5 19.09 27.46 20.91
C GLN A 5 19.95 26.50 20.07
N GLY A 6 19.57 25.23 20.03
CA GLY A 6 20.07 24.28 19.05
C GLY A 6 19.30 24.46 17.75
N THR A 7 19.86 25.24 16.82
CA THR A 7 19.42 25.22 15.42
C THR A 7 19.69 23.83 14.86
N SER A 8 18.65 23.02 14.67
CA SER A 8 18.76 21.73 13.99
C SER A 8 19.08 21.96 12.51
N GLU A 9 20.37 21.90 12.17
CA GLU A 9 20.78 21.85 10.77
C GLU A 9 20.28 20.53 10.16
N LEU A 10 19.22 20.63 9.37
CA LEU A 10 18.72 19.52 8.56
C LEU A 10 19.79 19.13 7.51
N CYS A 11 20.10 17.83 7.44
CA CYS A 11 20.97 17.26 6.42
C CYS A 11 20.58 17.73 5.00
N PRO A 12 21.55 17.98 4.09
CA PRO A 12 21.29 18.47 2.73
C PRO A 12 20.32 17.58 1.93
N ILE A 13 20.28 16.29 2.25
CA ILE A 13 19.41 15.28 1.62
C ILE A 13 17.94 15.43 2.08
N LEU A 14 17.70 15.80 3.34
CA LEU A 14 16.36 16.07 3.89
C LEU A 14 15.77 17.37 3.34
N LYS A 15 16.62 18.40 3.14
CA LYS A 15 16.24 19.58 2.36
C LYS A 15 15.90 19.18 0.93
N SER A 16 16.69 18.30 0.29
CA SER A 16 16.34 17.80 -1.04
C SER A 16 15.05 16.96 -1.07
N PHE A 17 14.66 16.27 0.00
CA PHE A 17 13.46 15.43 0.04
C PHE A 17 12.21 16.22 0.37
N SER A 18 12.23 17.09 1.39
CA SER A 18 11.14 18.05 1.63
C SER A 18 10.98 19.03 0.46
N ASN A 19 12.08 19.43 -0.19
CA ASN A 19 12.01 20.17 -1.45
C ASN A 19 11.60 19.29 -2.61
N LYS A 20 11.87 17.98 -2.68
CA LYS A 20 11.43 17.11 -3.81
C LYS A 20 9.98 16.67 -3.70
N VAL A 21 9.48 16.51 -2.47
CA VAL A 21 8.09 16.24 -2.12
C VAL A 21 7.29 17.54 -2.25
N GLY A 22 7.76 18.66 -1.70
CA GLY A 22 7.14 19.97 -1.96
C GLY A 22 7.19 20.39 -3.43
N VAL A 23 8.30 20.14 -4.14
CA VAL A 23 8.39 20.30 -5.62
C VAL A 23 7.68 19.12 -6.34
N LEU A 24 7.20 18.08 -5.64
CA LEU A 24 6.35 17.01 -6.19
C LEU A 24 4.99 17.54 -6.59
N PHE A 25 4.46 18.39 -5.71
CA PHE A 25 3.09 18.87 -5.71
C PHE A 25 2.98 20.35 -6.16
N CYS A 26 4.09 21.11 -6.22
CA CYS A 26 4.11 22.51 -6.69
C CYS A 26 3.78 22.76 -8.19
N CYS A 27 3.53 21.74 -9.02
CA CYS A 27 3.34 21.93 -10.47
C CYS A 27 1.94 21.47 -10.92
N HIS A 28 1.01 22.41 -10.87
CA HIS A 28 -0.43 22.29 -11.13
C HIS A 28 -0.82 21.52 -12.40
N SER A 29 -1.31 20.29 -12.20
CA SER A 29 -2.50 19.66 -12.84
C SER A 29 -2.63 18.24 -12.26
N LEU A 30 -3.78 17.88 -11.67
CA LEU A 30 -4.03 16.56 -11.05
C LEU A 30 -3.46 15.35 -11.85
N PRO A 31 -3.64 15.23 -13.19
CA PRO A 31 -3.16 14.08 -13.96
C PRO A 31 -1.64 13.87 -13.91
N ASN A 32 -0.87 14.92 -13.65
CA ASN A 32 0.60 14.89 -13.66
C ASN A 32 1.16 14.38 -12.33
N ILE A 33 0.39 14.48 -11.24
CA ILE A 33 0.80 14.10 -9.89
C ILE A 33 0.64 12.58 -9.70
N TYR A 34 -0.48 12.00 -10.16
CA TYR A 34 -0.66 10.53 -10.19
C TYR A 34 0.48 9.83 -10.91
N LYS A 35 0.79 10.31 -12.12
CA LYS A 35 1.85 9.73 -12.95
C LYS A 35 3.22 9.80 -12.27
N ARG A 36 3.44 10.84 -11.47
CA ARG A 36 4.70 11.05 -10.75
C ARG A 36 4.82 10.15 -9.52
N LEU A 37 3.74 9.97 -8.75
CA LEU A 37 3.69 9.00 -7.65
C LEU A 37 3.81 7.56 -8.15
N ASP A 38 3.15 7.19 -9.25
CA ASP A 38 3.32 5.89 -9.89
C ASP A 38 4.78 5.68 -10.31
N THR A 39 5.40 6.68 -10.96
CA THR A 39 6.82 6.61 -11.37
C THR A 39 7.75 6.45 -10.16
N GLU A 40 7.44 7.09 -9.04
CA GLU A 40 8.24 6.99 -7.82
C GLU A 40 8.09 5.62 -7.14
N LEU A 41 6.86 5.08 -7.09
CA LEU A 41 6.61 3.72 -6.65
C LEU A 41 7.35 2.69 -7.51
N GLU A 42 7.29 2.84 -8.83
CA GLU A 42 8.05 2.01 -9.78
C GLU A 42 9.55 2.06 -9.45
N ARG A 43 10.09 3.26 -9.25
CA ARG A 43 11.49 3.47 -8.89
C ARG A 43 11.86 2.79 -7.57
N LYS A 44 11.01 2.90 -6.55
CA LYS A 44 11.21 2.24 -5.26
C LYS A 44 11.16 0.72 -5.39
N MET A 45 10.22 0.16 -6.15
CA MET A 45 10.16 -1.29 -6.42
C MET A 45 11.41 -1.79 -7.12
N MET A 46 11.90 -1.06 -8.12
CA MET A 46 13.15 -1.38 -8.81
C MET A 46 14.37 -1.33 -7.87
N GLU A 47 14.41 -0.34 -6.98
CA GLU A 47 15.46 -0.19 -5.98
C GLU A 47 15.45 -1.36 -4.97
N ILE A 48 14.28 -1.68 -4.41
CA ILE A 48 14.10 -2.81 -3.47
C ILE A 48 14.51 -4.12 -4.15
N LYS A 49 14.07 -4.36 -5.40
CA LYS A 49 14.43 -5.56 -6.15
C LYS A 49 15.93 -5.69 -6.36
N ARG A 50 16.60 -4.59 -6.70
CA ARG A 50 18.06 -4.55 -6.90
C ARG A 50 18.80 -4.85 -5.61
N ASN A 51 18.34 -4.28 -4.49
CA ASN A 51 18.95 -4.47 -3.18
C ASN A 51 18.68 -5.88 -2.60
N SER A 52 17.57 -6.50 -2.97
CA SER A 52 17.13 -7.84 -2.52
C SER A 52 17.87 -9.01 -3.21
N LEU A 53 18.67 -8.75 -4.26
CA LEU A 53 19.51 -9.74 -4.98
C LEU A 53 18.86 -11.14 -5.10
N GLY A 54 17.65 -11.20 -5.65
CA GLY A 54 17.00 -12.45 -6.06
C GLY A 54 16.53 -13.38 -4.93
N ASN A 55 16.60 -12.98 -3.66
CA ASN A 55 16.15 -13.82 -2.55
C ASN A 55 14.65 -13.61 -2.27
N ASN A 56 13.81 -13.91 -3.26
CA ASN A 56 12.36 -13.97 -3.02
C ASN A 56 12.04 -15.23 -2.22
N ARG A 57 11.47 -15.05 -1.03
CA ARG A 57 11.06 -16.17 -0.17
C ARG A 57 10.01 -17.07 -0.82
N PHE A 58 9.23 -16.50 -1.74
CA PHE A 58 8.19 -17.21 -2.47
C PHE A 58 8.77 -18.03 -3.63
N ARG A 59 8.49 -19.34 -3.58
CA ARG A 59 8.86 -20.30 -4.64
C ARG A 59 7.69 -20.61 -5.58
N SER A 60 6.47 -20.46 -5.10
CA SER A 60 5.22 -20.71 -5.82
C SER A 60 4.13 -19.77 -5.33
N ILE A 61 3.03 -19.73 -6.06
CA ILE A 61 1.83 -18.99 -5.63
C ILE A 61 1.17 -19.63 -4.42
N ASP A 62 1.24 -20.95 -4.28
CA ASP A 62 0.79 -21.62 -3.06
C ASP A 62 1.54 -21.09 -1.83
N SER A 63 2.84 -20.78 -1.97
CA SER A 63 3.61 -20.16 -0.89
C SER A 63 3.09 -18.77 -0.52
N ILE A 64 2.52 -18.03 -1.49
CA ILE A 64 1.89 -16.73 -1.26
C ILE A 64 0.54 -16.92 -0.55
N ILE A 65 -0.28 -17.87 -1.00
CA ILE A 65 -1.58 -18.18 -0.41
C ILE A 65 -1.42 -18.62 1.05
N LEU A 66 -0.38 -19.40 1.37
CA LEU A 66 -0.06 -19.79 2.75
C LEU A 66 0.29 -18.61 3.67
N LYS A 67 0.59 -17.42 3.11
CA LYS A 67 0.78 -16.18 3.88
C LYS A 67 -0.49 -15.37 4.08
N PHE A 68 -1.59 -15.70 3.41
CA PHE A 68 -2.85 -14.96 3.52
C PHE A 68 -3.33 -14.81 4.97
N PRO A 69 -3.27 -15.84 5.84
CA PRO A 69 -3.67 -15.66 7.24
C PRO A 69 -2.84 -14.58 7.94
N GLN A 70 -1.52 -14.56 7.74
CA GLN A 70 -0.62 -13.58 8.36
C GLN A 70 -0.86 -12.16 7.83
N ILE A 71 -1.10 -12.05 6.53
CA ILE A 71 -1.44 -10.76 5.89
C ILE A 71 -2.79 -10.27 6.44
N ARG A 72 -3.79 -11.15 6.51
CA ARG A 72 -5.11 -10.82 7.04
C ARG A 72 -5.05 -10.34 8.49
N ASP A 73 -4.27 -11.00 9.34
CA ASP A 73 -4.12 -10.59 10.73
C ASP A 73 -3.52 -9.19 10.84
N GLY A 74 -2.47 -8.88 10.08
CA GLY A 74 -1.89 -7.54 10.07
C GLY A 74 -2.81 -6.48 9.47
N LEU A 75 -3.60 -6.82 8.47
CA LEU A 75 -4.63 -5.93 7.93
C LEU A 75 -5.79 -5.71 8.92
N LYS A 76 -6.15 -6.69 9.77
CA LYS A 76 -7.09 -6.49 10.89
C LYS A 76 -6.53 -5.50 11.92
N GLU A 77 -5.23 -5.51 12.19
CA GLU A 77 -4.61 -4.48 13.05
C GLU A 77 -4.78 -3.09 12.41
N ILE A 78 -4.57 -2.96 11.09
CA ILE A 78 -4.79 -1.70 10.37
C ILE A 78 -6.24 -1.24 10.47
N ARG A 79 -7.21 -2.15 10.46
CA ARG A 79 -8.64 -1.82 10.65
C ARG A 79 -8.90 -1.13 11.98
N GLY A 80 -8.31 -1.65 13.07
CA GLY A 80 -8.42 -0.99 14.37
C GLY A 80 -7.72 0.38 14.46
N VAL A 81 -6.88 0.73 13.49
CA VAL A 81 -6.32 2.08 13.34
C VAL A 81 -7.21 2.96 12.46
N PHE A 82 -7.77 2.40 11.38
CA PHE A 82 -8.76 3.06 10.53
C PHE A 82 -9.96 3.54 11.36
N GLU A 83 -10.55 2.66 12.19
CA GLU A 83 -11.68 2.99 13.09
C GLU A 83 -11.35 4.06 14.14
N LYS A 84 -10.07 4.30 14.44
CA LYS A 84 -9.65 5.38 15.35
C LYS A 84 -9.51 6.72 14.65
N PHE A 85 -9.38 6.72 13.33
CA PHE A 85 -9.22 7.91 12.51
C PHE A 85 -10.54 8.34 11.86
N ASP A 86 -11.41 7.38 11.55
CA ASP A 86 -12.82 7.57 11.23
C ASP A 86 -13.57 8.00 12.51
N GLU A 87 -13.56 9.30 12.80
CA GLU A 87 -14.10 9.88 14.04
C GLU A 87 -15.63 9.83 14.07
N ASP A 88 -16.26 9.94 12.89
CA ASP A 88 -17.72 9.87 12.76
C ASP A 88 -18.25 8.45 12.51
N SER A 89 -17.35 7.47 12.34
CA SER A 89 -17.66 6.06 12.11
C SER A 89 -18.54 5.83 10.87
N ASN A 90 -18.35 6.66 9.84
CA ASN A 90 -19.11 6.56 8.59
C ASN A 90 -18.55 5.48 7.63
N GLY A 91 -17.44 4.83 7.99
CA GLY A 91 -16.80 3.77 7.20
C GLY A 91 -15.86 4.29 6.10
N THR A 92 -15.59 5.59 6.09
CA THR A 92 -14.66 6.27 5.17
C THR A 92 -13.86 7.32 5.92
N VAL A 93 -12.64 7.60 5.48
CA VAL A 93 -11.81 8.68 6.04
C VAL A 93 -11.92 9.90 5.13
N ASP A 94 -12.42 11.00 5.67
CA ASP A 94 -12.53 12.26 4.96
C ASP A 94 -11.19 13.03 4.93
N HIS A 95 -11.19 14.19 4.29
CA HIS A 95 -9.98 15.00 4.13
C HIS A 95 -9.42 15.54 5.46
N GLU A 96 -10.28 15.95 6.39
CA GLU A 96 -9.87 16.49 7.68
C GLU A 96 -9.37 15.37 8.61
N GLU A 97 -10.01 14.20 8.56
CA GLU A 97 -9.59 12.99 9.27
C GLU A 97 -8.24 12.48 8.74
N LEU A 98 -8.04 12.49 7.41
CA LEU A 98 -6.75 12.18 6.80
C LEU A 98 -5.67 13.15 7.30
N LYS A 99 -5.97 14.46 7.32
CA LYS A 99 -5.02 15.48 7.80
C LYS A 99 -4.61 15.24 9.25
N LYS A 100 -5.59 14.99 10.14
CA LYS A 100 -5.34 14.62 11.54
C LYS A 100 -4.53 13.33 11.64
N CYS A 101 -4.83 12.35 10.80
CA CYS A 101 -4.09 11.09 10.71
C CYS A 101 -2.62 11.37 10.41
N LEU A 102 -2.30 12.04 9.30
CA LEU A 102 -0.92 12.35 8.90
C LEU A 102 -0.16 13.16 9.97
N GLN A 103 -0.83 14.09 10.64
CA GLN A 103 -0.28 14.83 11.77
C GLN A 103 0.04 13.93 12.98
N LYS A 104 -0.89 13.06 13.38
CA LYS A 104 -0.69 12.09 14.48
C LYS A 104 0.44 11.12 14.16
N LEU A 105 0.56 10.74 12.90
CA LEU A 105 1.65 9.92 12.39
C LEU A 105 2.99 10.68 12.32
N GLN A 106 3.03 11.98 12.63
CA GLN A 106 4.20 12.86 12.53
C GLN A 106 4.76 12.95 11.11
N PHE A 107 3.91 12.71 10.11
CA PHE A 107 4.25 12.88 8.71
C PHE A 107 3.95 14.33 8.31
N HIS A 108 5.00 15.14 8.22
CA HIS A 108 4.87 16.57 7.92
C HIS A 108 4.74 16.76 6.41
N VAL A 109 3.51 16.89 5.95
CA VAL A 109 3.15 17.17 4.55
C VAL A 109 2.50 18.55 4.48
N ARG A 110 2.63 19.24 3.35
CA ARG A 110 1.91 20.50 3.12
C ARG A 110 0.45 20.19 2.80
N GLU A 111 -0.46 21.10 3.11
CA GLU A 111 -1.90 20.86 2.87
C GLU A 111 -2.21 20.48 1.41
N GLU A 112 -1.58 21.15 0.44
CA GLU A 112 -1.76 20.81 -0.99
C GLU A 112 -1.31 19.38 -1.34
N ASP A 113 -0.27 18.89 -0.66
CA ASP A 113 0.26 17.54 -0.86
C ASP A 113 -0.67 16.49 -0.21
N ILE A 114 -1.48 16.88 0.79
CA ILE A 114 -2.47 16.03 1.45
C ILE A 114 -3.67 15.84 0.53
N ASP A 115 -4.17 16.93 -0.07
CA ASP A 115 -5.23 16.87 -1.08
C ASP A 115 -4.82 15.92 -2.22
N ASP A 116 -3.62 16.11 -2.76
CA ASP A 116 -3.10 15.27 -3.84
C ASP A 116 -2.94 13.80 -3.44
N LEU A 117 -2.54 13.53 -2.19
CA LEU A 117 -2.44 12.18 -1.65
C LEU A 117 -3.82 11.54 -1.44
N PHE A 118 -4.80 12.32 -0.98
CA PHE A 118 -6.19 11.89 -0.83
C PHE A 118 -6.76 11.43 -2.17
N TYR A 119 -6.69 12.31 -3.18
CA TYR A 119 -7.16 11.99 -4.53
C TYR A 119 -6.37 10.86 -5.20
N TYR A 120 -5.11 10.65 -4.82
CA TYR A 120 -4.30 9.52 -5.30
C TYR A 120 -4.78 8.17 -4.73
N CYS A 121 -5.24 8.17 -3.49
CA CYS A 121 -5.66 6.98 -2.77
C CYS A 121 -7.14 6.64 -2.98
N ASP A 122 -7.99 7.64 -3.20
CA ASP A 122 -9.38 7.47 -3.64
C ASP A 122 -9.40 6.90 -5.07
N MET A 123 -9.45 5.57 -5.17
CA MET A 123 -9.36 4.84 -6.44
C MET A 123 -10.74 4.54 -7.03
N ASN A 124 -11.79 4.59 -6.22
CA ASN A 124 -13.16 4.35 -6.64
C ASN A 124 -13.94 5.66 -6.89
N GLU A 125 -13.31 6.82 -6.66
CA GLU A 125 -13.85 8.17 -6.84
C GLU A 125 -15.13 8.41 -6.01
N ASN A 126 -15.16 7.90 -4.78
CA ASN A 126 -16.29 8.03 -3.87
C ASN A 126 -16.19 9.24 -2.93
N GLU A 127 -15.16 10.09 -3.09
CA GLU A 127 -14.91 11.26 -2.24
C GLU A 127 -14.67 10.92 -0.76
N GLY A 128 -14.17 9.71 -0.46
CA GLY A 128 -13.85 9.28 0.91
C GLY A 128 -13.01 8.00 0.96
N ILE A 129 -11.85 8.04 1.62
CA ILE A 129 -10.91 6.91 1.64
C ILE A 129 -11.54 5.72 2.38
N GLN A 130 -11.88 4.66 1.65
CA GLN A 130 -12.36 3.41 2.24
C GLN A 130 -11.23 2.64 2.91
N PHE A 131 -11.56 1.65 3.73
CA PHE A 131 -10.58 0.81 4.40
C PHE A 131 -9.49 0.23 3.45
N ASN A 132 -9.90 -0.28 2.29
CA ASN A 132 -8.97 -0.82 1.28
C ASN A 132 -8.02 0.25 0.73
N GLU A 133 -8.49 1.49 0.57
CA GLU A 133 -7.73 2.63 0.06
C GLU A 133 -6.82 3.20 1.15
N PHE A 134 -7.25 3.13 2.41
CA PHE A 134 -6.44 3.47 3.56
C PHE A 134 -5.21 2.56 3.70
N ILE A 135 -5.34 1.27 3.38
CA ILE A 135 -4.18 0.36 3.32
C ILE A 135 -3.22 0.78 2.20
N VAL A 136 -3.75 1.20 1.03
CA VAL A 136 -2.93 1.73 -0.08
C VAL A 136 -2.14 2.96 0.37
N LEU A 137 -2.80 3.89 1.06
CA LEU A 137 -2.18 5.08 1.67
C LEU A 137 -1.06 4.70 2.63
N LEU A 138 -1.32 3.83 3.61
CA LEU A 138 -0.32 3.43 4.59
C LEU A 138 0.86 2.72 3.95
N CYS A 139 0.63 1.86 2.94
CA CYS A 139 1.69 1.17 2.22
C CYS A 139 2.52 2.15 1.37
N LEU A 140 1.89 3.15 0.76
CA LEU A 140 2.58 4.23 0.04
C LEU A 140 3.51 5.00 0.98
N ILE A 141 3.00 5.42 2.14
CA ILE A 141 3.81 6.12 3.15
C ILE A 141 4.95 5.20 3.64
N TYR A 142 4.68 3.91 3.82
CA TYR A 142 5.68 2.91 4.18
C TYR A 142 6.83 2.83 3.17
N LEU A 143 6.52 2.76 1.87
CA LEU A 143 7.49 2.62 0.78
C LEU A 143 8.29 3.89 0.48
N LEU A 144 7.62 5.05 0.56
CA LEU A 144 8.24 6.34 0.27
C LEU A 144 9.11 6.85 1.41
N LYS A 145 9.02 6.25 2.60
CA LYS A 145 9.82 6.63 3.76
C LYS A 145 11.22 6.03 3.70
N ASP A 146 12.24 6.89 3.58
CA ASP A 146 13.61 6.50 3.86
C ASP A 146 13.80 6.39 5.40
N CYS A 147 14.29 5.23 5.87
CA CYS A 147 14.52 4.90 7.28
C CYS A 147 15.33 5.98 8.05
N SER A 148 14.69 7.03 8.57
CA SER A 148 15.31 7.96 9.53
C SER A 148 14.33 8.69 10.47
N SER A 149 13.01 8.48 10.36
CA SER A 149 12.03 9.23 11.19
C SER A 149 11.24 8.38 12.19
N SER A 150 10.86 9.01 13.31
CA SER A 150 10.08 8.47 14.45
C SER A 150 8.69 7.91 14.12
N PHE A 151 8.16 8.13 12.90
CA PHE A 151 6.89 7.56 12.40
C PHE A 151 6.85 6.02 12.47
N SER A 152 8.02 5.39 12.31
CA SER A 152 8.17 3.94 12.46
C SER A 152 7.93 3.51 13.91
N THR A 153 8.22 4.34 14.89
CA THR A 153 8.08 3.96 16.29
C THR A 153 6.62 4.04 16.70
N THR A 154 5.91 5.12 16.37
CA THR A 154 4.49 5.27 16.74
C THR A 154 3.61 4.23 16.06
N LEU A 155 3.74 4.06 14.73
CA LEU A 155 2.95 3.04 14.03
C LEU A 155 3.38 1.62 14.37
N LYS A 156 4.67 1.32 14.60
CA LYS A 156 5.06 -0.04 15.02
C LYS A 156 4.66 -0.34 16.47
N MET A 157 4.52 0.68 17.31
CA MET A 157 3.96 0.51 18.65
C MET A 157 2.46 0.21 18.59
N GLU A 158 1.72 0.82 17.67
CA GLU A 158 0.28 0.58 17.51
C GLU A 158 -0.05 -0.63 16.61
N LEU A 159 0.83 -0.95 15.64
CA LEU A 159 0.70 -2.00 14.63
C LEU A 159 1.99 -2.83 14.55
N PRO A 160 2.21 -3.75 15.50
CA PRO A 160 3.45 -4.54 15.55
C PRO A 160 3.68 -5.38 14.29
N GLN A 161 2.61 -5.78 13.57
CA GLN A 161 2.73 -6.62 12.38
C GLN A 161 2.76 -5.85 11.05
N ILE A 162 2.73 -4.51 11.09
CA ILE A 162 2.63 -3.70 9.86
C ILE A 162 3.81 -3.91 8.92
N ASP A 163 5.03 -3.98 9.49
CA ASP A 163 6.25 -4.24 8.74
C ASP A 163 6.18 -5.59 8.05
N ALA A 164 5.81 -6.63 8.79
CA ALA A 164 5.74 -7.99 8.26
C ALA A 164 4.70 -8.07 7.15
N THR A 165 3.56 -7.40 7.32
CA THR A 165 2.44 -7.36 6.37
C THR A 165 2.85 -6.65 5.08
N PHE A 166 3.33 -5.42 5.15
CA PHE A 166 3.73 -4.67 3.95
C PHE A 166 4.94 -5.29 3.27
N ASN A 167 5.95 -5.76 4.00
CA ASN A 167 7.08 -6.46 3.39
C ASN A 167 6.62 -7.73 2.66
N THR A 168 5.68 -8.49 3.24
CA THR A 168 5.12 -9.67 2.56
C THR A 168 4.41 -9.29 1.28
N ILE A 169 3.58 -8.24 1.29
CA ILE A 169 2.90 -7.72 0.10
C ILE A 169 3.89 -7.26 -0.98
N ILE A 170 4.94 -6.53 -0.58
CA ILE A 170 6.00 -6.07 -1.48
C ILE A 170 6.73 -7.27 -2.09
N GLU A 171 7.08 -8.29 -1.29
CA GLU A 171 7.69 -9.53 -1.77
C GLU A 171 6.78 -10.27 -2.78
N VAL A 172 5.46 -10.26 -2.60
CA VAL A 172 4.50 -10.82 -3.57
C VAL A 172 4.55 -10.04 -4.88
N PHE A 173 4.53 -8.72 -4.84
CA PHE A 173 4.66 -7.90 -6.05
C PHE A 173 5.98 -8.21 -6.78
N LEU A 174 7.11 -8.23 -6.06
CA LEU A 174 8.42 -8.54 -6.62
C LEU A 174 8.51 -9.98 -7.15
N PHE A 175 7.73 -10.90 -6.60
CA PHE A 175 7.61 -12.26 -7.12
C PHE A 175 6.93 -12.28 -8.49
N LEU A 176 5.92 -11.43 -8.70
CA LEU A 176 5.23 -11.28 -9.98
C LEU A 176 6.05 -10.46 -10.98
N ASP A 177 6.78 -9.44 -10.53
CA ASP A 177 7.62 -8.56 -11.36
C ASP A 177 8.92 -9.28 -11.75
N LYS A 178 8.87 -10.25 -12.66
CA LYS A 178 10.06 -11.03 -13.05
C LYS A 178 11.11 -10.18 -13.78
N ASN A 179 10.69 -9.27 -14.66
CA ASN A 179 11.55 -8.37 -15.42
C ASN A 179 12.13 -7.23 -14.57
N GLY A 180 11.51 -6.87 -13.44
CA GLY A 180 12.05 -5.86 -12.52
C GLY A 180 11.89 -4.45 -13.02
N GLU A 181 10.80 -4.20 -13.75
CA GLU A 181 10.51 -2.88 -14.32
C GLU A 181 9.66 -2.02 -13.36
N GLY A 182 9.24 -2.56 -12.21
CA GLY A 182 8.35 -1.85 -11.29
C GLY A 182 6.88 -1.82 -11.74
N LYS A 183 6.55 -2.50 -12.85
CA LYS A 183 5.18 -2.76 -13.34
C LYS A 183 5.05 -4.20 -13.78
N LEU A 184 3.85 -4.76 -13.59
CA LEU A 184 3.57 -6.13 -14.02
C LEU A 184 2.92 -6.12 -15.40
N LYS A 185 3.55 -6.76 -16.39
CA LYS A 185 2.92 -7.01 -17.68
C LYS A 185 2.21 -8.35 -17.63
N LYS A 186 1.18 -8.52 -18.47
CA LYS A 186 0.44 -9.78 -18.59
C LYS A 186 1.34 -11.01 -18.74
N LYS A 187 2.40 -10.92 -19.54
CA LYS A 187 3.36 -12.00 -19.73
C LYS A 187 4.08 -12.39 -18.42
N ASP A 188 4.39 -11.43 -17.56
CA ASP A 188 5.17 -11.64 -16.35
C ASP A 188 4.29 -12.26 -15.26
N VAL A 189 3.05 -11.78 -15.14
CA VAL A 189 2.01 -12.36 -14.28
C VAL A 189 1.71 -13.80 -14.71
N VAL A 190 1.42 -14.03 -15.99
CA VAL A 190 1.16 -15.38 -16.53
C VAL A 190 2.35 -16.30 -16.30
N LYS A 191 3.57 -15.82 -16.51
CA LYS A 191 4.79 -16.59 -16.31
C LYS A 191 4.95 -16.96 -14.83
N ALA A 192 4.82 -16.00 -13.91
CA ALA A 192 4.89 -16.26 -12.47
C ALA A 192 3.79 -17.24 -11.98
N LEU A 193 2.59 -17.17 -12.58
CA LEU A 193 1.47 -18.08 -12.29
C LEU A 193 1.63 -19.50 -12.83
N ASN A 194 2.43 -19.70 -13.88
CA ASN A 194 2.60 -20.99 -14.54
C ASN A 194 3.99 -21.63 -14.36
N GLU A 195 4.96 -20.89 -13.81
CA GLU A 195 6.31 -21.38 -13.51
C GLU A 195 6.42 -22.11 -12.17
N ALA A 196 5.44 -21.94 -11.28
CA ALA A 196 5.25 -22.87 -10.17
C ALA A 196 4.98 -24.26 -10.78
N SER A 197 5.79 -25.26 -10.41
CA SER A 197 5.82 -26.69 -10.82
C SER A 197 4.93 -27.14 -12.00
N PRO A 198 5.34 -28.07 -12.89
CA PRO A 198 4.48 -28.59 -13.98
C PRO A 198 3.07 -29.09 -13.58
N ARG A 199 2.85 -29.36 -12.29
CA ARG A 199 1.59 -29.79 -11.66
C ARG A 199 0.72 -28.65 -11.09
N GLU A 200 1.23 -27.43 -11.03
CA GLU A 200 0.61 -26.26 -10.37
C GLU A 200 0.16 -25.19 -11.38
N LYS A 201 0.07 -25.53 -12.67
CA LYS A 201 -0.43 -24.59 -13.69
C LYS A 201 -1.84 -24.14 -13.35
N SER A 202 -1.96 -22.85 -13.01
CA SER A 202 -3.26 -22.22 -12.83
C SER A 202 -4.05 -22.31 -14.15
N PRO A 203 -5.35 -22.66 -14.11
CA PRO A 203 -6.18 -22.64 -15.30
C PRO A 203 -6.12 -21.27 -16.00
N SER A 204 -6.12 -21.28 -17.34
CA SER A 204 -5.91 -20.06 -18.13
C SER A 204 -6.95 -18.97 -17.86
N TYR A 205 -8.17 -19.35 -17.48
CA TYR A 205 -9.22 -18.41 -17.10
C TYR A 205 -8.91 -17.71 -15.78
N ILE A 206 -8.41 -18.42 -14.77
CA ILE A 206 -8.02 -17.85 -13.47
C ILE A 206 -6.94 -16.78 -13.65
N THR A 207 -5.87 -17.09 -14.38
CA THR A 207 -4.81 -16.12 -14.66
C THR A 207 -5.31 -14.89 -15.41
N ARG A 208 -6.26 -15.07 -16.35
CA ARG A 208 -6.86 -13.98 -17.10
C ARG A 208 -7.73 -13.09 -16.20
N ASP A 209 -8.54 -13.69 -15.34
CA ASP A 209 -9.48 -12.96 -14.49
C ASP A 209 -8.72 -12.21 -13.40
N ARG A 210 -7.71 -12.83 -12.77
CA ARG A 210 -6.80 -12.16 -11.83
C ARG A 210 -6.04 -10.99 -12.46
N PHE A 211 -5.58 -11.14 -13.70
CA PHE A 211 -4.96 -10.02 -14.41
C PHE A 211 -5.95 -8.87 -14.65
N LYS A 212 -7.20 -9.16 -15.05
CA LYS A 212 -8.23 -8.13 -15.27
C LYS A 212 -8.63 -7.41 -13.98
N GLU A 213 -8.69 -8.14 -12.87
CA GLU A 213 -8.99 -7.57 -11.55
C GLU A 213 -7.88 -6.61 -11.08
N MET A 214 -6.63 -6.86 -11.51
CA MET A 214 -5.48 -6.00 -11.21
C MET A 214 -5.28 -4.85 -12.21
N ASP A 215 -5.71 -4.98 -13.46
CA ASP A 215 -5.53 -3.96 -14.52
C ASP A 215 -6.77 -3.05 -14.57
N LEU A 216 -6.93 -2.23 -13.53
CA LEU A 216 -8.15 -1.44 -13.28
C LEU A 216 -8.36 -0.38 -14.35
N ASP A 217 -7.29 0.32 -14.75
CA ASP A 217 -7.35 1.33 -15.82
C ASP A 217 -7.32 0.72 -17.24
N ARG A 218 -7.13 -0.60 -17.32
CA ARG A 218 -7.08 -1.39 -18.57
C ARG A 218 -5.98 -0.96 -19.53
N ASN A 219 -4.89 -0.40 -19.03
CA ASN A 219 -3.75 0.01 -19.84
C ASN A 219 -2.86 -1.20 -20.26
N GLY A 220 -3.12 -2.40 -19.72
CA GLY A 220 -2.41 -3.63 -20.01
C GLY A 220 -1.10 -3.82 -19.22
N LYS A 221 -0.86 -2.94 -18.25
CA LYS A 221 0.22 -2.98 -17.27
C LYS A 221 -0.36 -2.66 -15.91
N ILE A 222 0.02 -3.45 -14.93
CA ILE A 222 -0.45 -3.28 -13.56
C ILE A 222 0.59 -2.50 -12.78
N SER A 223 0.21 -1.34 -12.26
CA SER A 223 1.03 -0.57 -11.32
C SER A 223 1.03 -1.23 -9.93
N PHE A 224 1.97 -0.84 -9.06
CA PHE A 224 1.96 -1.34 -7.68
C PHE A 224 0.67 -0.97 -6.95
N ARG A 225 0.12 0.24 -7.21
CA ARG A 225 -1.14 0.71 -6.63
C ARG A 225 -2.29 -0.22 -7.00
N GLU A 226 -2.44 -0.55 -8.29
CA GLU A 226 -3.52 -1.40 -8.76
C GLU A 226 -3.37 -2.85 -8.27
N PHE A 227 -2.14 -3.38 -8.26
CA PHE A 227 -1.86 -4.68 -7.63
C PHE A 227 -2.29 -4.68 -6.17
N LEU A 228 -1.87 -3.67 -5.39
CA LEU A 228 -2.11 -3.61 -3.97
C LEU A 228 -3.61 -3.62 -3.67
N PHE A 229 -4.36 -2.75 -4.34
CA PHE A 229 -5.80 -2.65 -4.18
C PHE A 229 -6.52 -3.96 -4.51
N ALA A 230 -6.19 -4.59 -5.64
CA ALA A 230 -6.77 -5.89 -6.01
C ALA A 230 -6.35 -7.01 -5.05
N PHE A 231 -5.08 -7.02 -4.61
CA PHE A 231 -4.54 -8.05 -3.74
C PHE A 231 -5.18 -8.03 -2.35
N ILE A 232 -5.41 -6.85 -1.78
CA ILE A 232 -6.11 -6.70 -0.49
C ILE A 232 -7.52 -7.28 -0.58
N LYS A 233 -8.25 -6.98 -1.66
CA LYS A 233 -9.58 -7.56 -1.91
C LYS A 233 -9.55 -9.09 -2.00
N TRP A 234 -8.49 -9.67 -2.57
CA TRP A 234 -8.35 -11.13 -2.64
C TRP A 234 -8.03 -11.78 -1.31
N VAL A 235 -7.31 -11.09 -0.41
CA VAL A 235 -7.02 -11.60 0.94
C VAL A 235 -8.30 -11.70 1.78
N GLY A 236 -9.35 -10.93 1.42
CA GLY A 236 -10.70 -11.10 1.94
C GLY A 236 -10.82 -10.59 3.38
N ILE A 237 -10.95 -9.27 3.51
CA ILE A 237 -11.17 -8.59 4.81
C ILE A 237 -12.50 -7.83 4.82
N ASP A 238 -13.09 -7.64 3.63
CA ASP A 238 -14.41 -7.03 3.47
C ASP A 238 -15.55 -8.02 3.74
N SER A 239 -15.24 -9.31 3.91
CA SER A 239 -16.18 -10.28 4.51
C SER A 239 -16.04 -10.19 6.03
N ASP A 240 -16.52 -9.08 6.58
CA ASP A 240 -17.28 -9.20 7.82
C ASP A 240 -18.46 -10.10 7.45
N ASP A 241 -18.25 -11.41 7.59
CA ASP A 241 -19.34 -12.34 7.76
C ASP A 241 -20.03 -11.90 9.06
N ASP A 242 -20.98 -10.96 8.91
CA ASP A 242 -22.19 -10.81 9.70
C ASP A 242 -23.02 -12.11 9.63
N ASP A 243 -22.40 -13.26 9.85
CA ASP A 243 -23.04 -14.53 10.15
C ASP A 243 -22.78 -14.85 11.64
N ASP A 244 -23.07 -13.88 12.51
CA ASP A 244 -23.64 -14.21 13.83
C ASP A 244 -25.08 -14.67 13.55
N ASP A 245 -25.22 -15.87 12.99
CA ASP A 245 -26.46 -16.63 13.04
C ASP A 245 -26.68 -17.00 14.52
N GLY A 246 -27.19 -16.04 15.27
CA GLY A 246 -27.91 -16.25 16.50
C GLY A 246 -29.09 -17.16 16.19
N LEU A 247 -28.84 -18.47 16.22
CA LEU A 247 -29.87 -19.49 16.32
C LEU A 247 -30.59 -19.31 17.66
N GLU A 248 -31.54 -18.37 17.69
CA GLU A 248 -32.69 -18.42 18.58
C GLU A 248 -33.47 -19.70 18.24
N ILE A 249 -33.09 -20.80 18.87
CA ILE A 249 -34.00 -21.94 19.02
C ILE A 249 -35.03 -21.51 20.06
N GLN A 250 -36.10 -20.86 19.59
CA GLN A 250 -37.39 -20.95 20.27
C GLN A 250 -38.00 -22.32 19.93
N ASN A 251 -37.96 -23.22 20.91
CA ASN A 251 -39.10 -24.07 21.29
C ASN A 251 -38.82 -24.79 22.61
#